data_AF-A0A7Y4VFB9-F1
#
_entry.id   AF-A0A7Y4VFB9-F1
#
_cell.length_a   1.000
_cell.length_b   1.000
_cell.length_c   1.000
_cell.angle_alpha   90.00
_cell.angle_beta   90.00
_cell.angle_gamma   90.00
#
_symmetry.space_group_name_H-M   'P 1'
#
loop_
_entity.id
_entity.type
_entity.pdbx_description
1 polymer ?
#
loop_
_entity_poly.entity_id
_entity_poly.type
_entity_poly.pdbx_seq_one_letter_code
_entity_poly.pdbx_strand_id
1 'polypeptide(L)'
;FVPEMRWAVSWEAVVVGVGIFVVWVGLDPHYPKISLLFKDTPESIWNPFARFGETSALAWVLIVVRIFGMTIIVPPLEEVFYRSLFYRYIVRYDFQKVALGHFDAVALVIVSSVFGLMHFQWLAGIICGLAYQWLVIRKGRLGDAMTAHAITNFLLGVYVVWKGGTDASAWKFF
;
A
#
# COMPACT_ATOMS: atom_id res chain seq x y z
N PHE A 1 18.27 -5.04 13.72
CA PHE A 1 18.25 -5.65 12.38
C PHE A 1 17.03 -6.57 12.32
N VAL A 2 16.13 -6.40 11.36
CA VAL A 2 14.98 -7.29 11.14
C VAL A 2 15.39 -8.28 10.03
N PRO A 3 15.65 -9.56 10.34
CA PRO A 3 16.21 -10.52 9.36
C PRO A 3 15.35 -10.72 8.12
N GLU A 4 14.04 -10.50 8.28
CA GLU A 4 13.02 -10.74 7.27
C GLU A 4 12.88 -9.58 6.27
N MET A 5 13.43 -8.41 6.61
CA MET A 5 13.40 -7.19 5.79
C MET A 5 14.47 -7.25 4.69
N ARG A 6 14.31 -8.22 3.78
CA ARG A 6 15.18 -8.44 2.64
C ARG A 6 14.36 -8.38 1.37
N TRP A 7 14.65 -7.40 0.52
CA TRP A 7 14.04 -7.25 -0.79
C TRP A 7 14.25 -8.50 -1.65
N ALA A 8 13.23 -8.87 -2.41
CA ALA A 8 13.29 -9.95 -3.38
C ALA A 8 12.35 -9.65 -4.53
N VAL A 9 12.81 -9.83 -5.76
CA VAL A 9 12.02 -9.55 -6.96
C VAL A 9 11.67 -10.88 -7.61
N SER A 10 10.40 -11.02 -7.98
CA SER A 10 9.90 -12.08 -8.85
C SER A 10 8.90 -11.51 -9.84
N TRP A 11 8.61 -12.25 -10.91
CA TRP A 11 7.59 -11.85 -11.86
C TRP A 11 6.21 -11.80 -11.20
N GLU A 12 5.93 -12.67 -10.21
CA GLU A 12 4.68 -12.62 -9.46
C GLU A 12 4.56 -11.34 -8.64
N ALA A 13 5.65 -10.86 -8.03
CA ALA A 13 5.66 -9.58 -7.32
C ALA A 13 5.32 -8.42 -8.25
N VAL A 14 5.86 -8.43 -9.48
CA VAL A 14 5.54 -7.42 -10.50
C VAL A 14 4.08 -7.48 -10.92
N VAL A 15 3.57 -8.69 -11.25
CA VAL A 15 2.17 -8.88 -11.66
C VAL A 15 1.21 -8.48 -10.55
N VAL A 16 1.49 -8.85 -9.30
CA VAL A 16 0.66 -8.48 -8.14
C VAL A 16 0.70 -6.97 -7.92
N GLY A 17 1.88 -6.33 -7.96
CA GLY A 17 1.99 -4.88 -7.77
C GLY A 17 1.22 -4.08 -8.84
N VAL A 18 1.40 -4.45 -10.11
CA VAL A 18 0.63 -3.84 -11.21
C VAL A 18 -0.87 -4.13 -11.07
N GLY A 19 -1.24 -5.36 -10.73
CA GLY A 19 -2.64 -5.76 -10.55
C GLY A 19 -3.32 -5.00 -9.42
N ILE A 20 -2.66 -4.84 -8.27
CA ILE A 20 -3.21 -4.06 -7.16
C ILE A 20 -3.33 -2.59 -7.52
N PHE A 21 -2.37 -2.00 -8.24
CA PHE A 21 -2.54 -0.65 -8.78
C PHE A 21 -3.81 -0.51 -9.64
N VAL A 22 -4.04 -1.44 -10.57
CA VAL A 22 -5.23 -1.44 -11.42
C VAL A 22 -6.51 -1.58 -10.60
N VAL A 23 -6.53 -2.48 -9.62
CA VAL A 23 -7.67 -2.66 -8.71
C VAL A 23 -7.93 -1.38 -7.91
N TRP A 24 -6.88 -0.73 -7.41
CA TRP A 24 -7.00 0.45 -6.54
C TRP A 24 -7.61 1.64 -7.26
N VAL A 25 -7.11 1.94 -8.47
CA VAL A 25 -7.64 3.02 -9.31
C VAL A 25 -8.98 2.63 -9.93
N GLY A 26 -9.09 1.40 -10.41
CA GLY A 26 -10.25 0.91 -11.15
C GLY A 26 -11.49 0.72 -10.28
N LEU A 27 -11.34 0.29 -9.02
CA LEU A 27 -12.49 0.13 -8.12
C LEU A 27 -12.97 1.45 -7.53
N ASP A 28 -12.10 2.46 -7.40
CA ASP A 28 -12.43 3.70 -6.69
C ASP A 28 -13.80 4.30 -7.07
N PRO A 29 -14.21 4.39 -8.35
CA PRO A 29 -15.52 4.98 -8.70
C PRO A 29 -16.74 4.15 -8.29
N HIS A 30 -16.57 2.88 -7.91
CA HIS A 30 -17.66 1.89 -7.87
C HIS A 30 -18.19 1.58 -6.46
N TYR A 31 -17.64 2.19 -5.40
CA TYR A 31 -18.09 1.93 -4.03
C TYR A 31 -17.90 3.15 -3.12
N PRO A 32 -18.67 3.24 -2.02
CA PRO A 32 -18.52 4.31 -1.03
C PRO A 32 -17.23 4.12 -0.21
N LYS A 33 -16.53 5.22 0.03
CA LYS A 33 -15.29 5.24 0.82
C LYS A 33 -15.60 5.41 2.30
N ILE A 34 -14.64 5.07 3.16
CA ILE A 34 -14.82 5.17 4.60
C ILE A 34 -14.68 6.64 5.05
N SER A 35 -15.80 7.29 5.33
CA SER A 35 -15.84 8.68 5.81
C SER A 35 -15.81 8.82 7.34
N LEU A 36 -15.94 7.70 8.07
CA LEU A 36 -15.93 7.68 9.54
C LEU A 36 -14.53 8.01 10.10
N LEU A 37 -13.48 7.50 9.47
CA LEU A 37 -12.09 7.67 9.90
C LEU A 37 -11.32 8.73 9.09
N PHE A 38 -11.80 9.05 7.88
CA PHE A 38 -11.14 9.97 6.96
C PHE A 38 -12.13 11.03 6.51
N LYS A 39 -11.73 12.30 6.59
CA LYS A 39 -12.55 13.40 6.07
C LYS A 39 -12.43 13.46 4.56
N ASP A 40 -13.56 13.29 3.87
CA ASP A 40 -13.67 13.48 2.42
C ASP A 40 -14.02 14.94 2.12
N THR A 41 -13.03 15.83 2.26
CA THR A 41 -13.19 17.25 1.94
C THR A 41 -12.08 17.72 0.99
N PRO A 42 -12.30 18.77 0.19
CA PRO A 42 -11.27 19.27 -0.72
C PRO A 42 -9.94 19.62 0.00
N GLU A 43 -10.00 20.03 1.27
CA GLU A 43 -8.83 20.37 2.07
C GLU A 43 -8.02 19.15 2.53
N SER A 44 -8.62 17.96 2.56
CA SER A 44 -7.92 16.71 2.91
C SER A 44 -7.09 16.17 1.75
N ILE A 45 -7.40 16.58 0.52
CA ILE A 45 -6.63 16.21 -0.67
C ILE A 45 -5.29 16.94 -0.66
N TRP A 46 -4.21 16.17 -0.61
CA TRP A 46 -2.87 16.73 -0.68
C TRP A 46 -2.50 17.04 -2.13
N ASN A 47 -2.61 18.30 -2.52
CA ASN A 47 -2.13 18.81 -3.81
C ASN A 47 -1.10 19.93 -3.58
N PRO A 48 0.21 19.68 -3.82
CA PRO A 48 1.25 20.68 -3.60
C PRO A 48 1.18 21.82 -4.63
N PHE A 49 0.71 21.57 -5.85
CA PHE A 49 0.53 22.62 -6.86
C PHE A 49 -0.57 23.61 -6.48
N ALA A 50 -1.62 23.14 -5.80
CA ALA A 50 -2.67 24.02 -5.27
C ALA A 50 -2.15 24.99 -4.18
N ARG A 51 -1.03 24.66 -3.51
CA ARG A 51 -0.45 25.50 -2.45
C ARG A 51 0.72 26.36 -2.90
N PHE A 52 1.54 25.84 -3.80
CA PHE A 52 2.81 26.48 -4.18
C PHE A 52 2.83 26.96 -5.65
N GLY A 53 1.83 26.61 -6.46
CA GLY A 53 1.77 26.91 -7.90
C GLY A 53 2.37 25.80 -8.77
N GLU A 54 1.86 25.68 -10.00
CA GLU A 54 2.20 24.60 -10.95
C GLU A 54 3.68 24.56 -11.37
N THR A 55 4.32 25.72 -11.44
CA THR A 55 5.74 25.86 -11.84
C THR A 55 6.70 25.84 -10.65
N SER A 56 6.21 25.58 -9.44
CA SER A 56 7.01 25.63 -8.22
C SER A 56 7.97 24.45 -8.13
N ALA A 57 9.27 24.76 -8.07
CA ALA A 57 10.30 23.76 -7.78
C ALA A 57 10.07 23.08 -6.43
N LEU A 58 9.53 23.80 -5.44
CA LEU A 58 9.22 23.25 -4.12
C LEU A 58 8.10 22.21 -4.19
N ALA A 59 7.06 22.44 -5.00
CA ALA A 59 6.00 21.46 -5.22
C ALA A 59 6.56 20.15 -5.79
N TRP A 60 7.45 20.25 -6.79
CA TRP A 60 8.11 19.09 -7.38
C TRP A 60 9.00 18.32 -6.40
N VAL A 61 9.77 19.03 -5.57
CA VAL A 61 10.59 18.38 -4.52
C VAL A 61 9.70 17.59 -3.56
N LEU A 62 8.58 18.17 -3.10
CA LEU A 62 7.65 17.49 -2.20
C LEU A 62 7.01 16.24 -2.84
N ILE A 63 6.65 16.32 -4.12
CA ILE A 63 6.13 15.17 -4.89
C ILE A 63 7.17 14.06 -4.95
N VAL A 64 8.41 14.36 -5.33
CA VAL A 64 9.49 13.38 -5.45
C VAL A 64 9.80 12.72 -4.10
N VAL A 65 9.93 13.52 -3.04
CA VAL A 65 10.17 13.01 -1.68
C VAL A 65 9.04 12.08 -1.24
N ARG A 66 7.78 12.45 -1.53
CA ARG A 66 6.63 11.63 -1.15
C ARG A 66 6.55 10.33 -1.94
N ILE A 67 6.74 10.38 -3.26
CA ILE A 67 6.80 9.16 -4.11
C ILE A 67 7.94 8.24 -3.63
N PHE A 68 9.11 8.81 -3.35
CA PHE A 68 10.23 8.04 -2.82
C PHE A 68 9.90 7.41 -1.46
N GLY A 69 9.31 8.17 -0.54
CA GLY A 69 8.90 7.70 0.78
C GLY A 69 7.90 6.54 0.69
N MET A 70 6.83 6.70 -0.08
CA MET A 70 5.82 5.65 -0.24
C MET A 70 6.32 4.43 -1.02
N THR A 71 7.33 4.59 -1.89
CA THR A 71 7.86 3.49 -2.70
C THR A 71 8.96 2.69 -1.98
N ILE A 72 9.83 3.36 -1.23
CA ILE A 72 11.06 2.75 -0.69
C ILE A 72 10.98 2.57 0.82
N ILE A 73 10.35 3.50 1.55
CA ILE A 73 10.37 3.52 3.02
C ILE A 73 9.13 2.82 3.59
N VAL A 74 7.94 3.13 3.07
CA VAL A 74 6.68 2.58 3.57
C VAL A 74 6.59 1.05 3.41
N PRO A 75 6.91 0.44 2.25
CA PRO A 75 6.67 -1.00 2.07
C PRO A 75 7.44 -1.89 3.05
N PRO A 76 8.75 -1.70 3.30
CA PRO A 76 9.44 -2.47 4.33
C PRO A 76 8.79 -2.36 5.71
N LEU A 77 8.37 -1.15 6.12
CA LEU A 77 7.79 -0.92 7.44
C LEU A 77 6.43 -1.61 7.57
N GLU A 78 5.55 -1.42 6.60
CA GLU A 78 4.21 -2.00 6.62
C GLU A 78 4.24 -3.51 6.44
N GLU A 79 5.06 -4.05 5.53
CA GLU A 79 5.13 -5.50 5.35
C GLU A 79 5.71 -6.20 6.59
N VAL A 80 6.71 -5.60 7.25
CA VAL A 80 7.21 -6.14 8.53
C VAL A 80 6.12 -6.07 9.60
N PHE A 81 5.41 -4.95 9.74
CA PHE A 81 4.37 -4.81 10.75
C PHE A 81 3.20 -5.77 10.53
N TYR A 82 2.59 -5.75 9.35
CA TYR A 82 1.37 -6.52 9.12
C TYR A 82 1.64 -8.01 8.91
N ARG A 83 2.68 -8.38 8.13
CA ARG A 83 2.86 -9.76 7.64
C ARG A 83 3.84 -10.54 8.53
N SER A 84 4.90 -9.89 9.00
CA SER A 84 5.83 -10.51 9.94
C SER A 84 5.32 -10.47 11.38
N LEU A 85 4.94 -9.31 11.90
CA LEU A 85 4.52 -9.19 13.30
C LEU A 85 3.03 -9.58 13.47
N PHE A 86 2.11 -8.76 12.97
CA PHE A 86 0.69 -8.82 13.35
C PHE A 86 0.03 -10.13 12.94
N TYR A 87 0.19 -10.57 11.69
CA TYR A 87 -0.38 -11.83 11.19
C TYR A 87 0.07 -13.03 12.03
N ARG A 88 1.38 -13.17 12.26
CA ARG A 88 1.93 -14.29 13.04
C ARG A 88 1.59 -14.17 14.53
N TYR A 89 1.42 -12.96 15.05
CA TYR A 89 1.02 -12.72 16.44
C TYR A 89 -0.43 -13.15 16.71
N ILE A 90 -1.34 -12.95 15.74
CA ILE A 90 -2.72 -13.49 15.82
C ILE A 90 -2.70 -15.02 15.92
N VAL A 91 -1.80 -15.68 15.19
CA VAL A 91 -1.65 -17.15 15.25
C VAL A 91 -1.03 -17.59 16.57
N ARG A 92 0.02 -16.91 17.03
CA ARG A 92 0.73 -17.25 18.26
C ARG A 92 1.47 -16.05 18.83
N TYR A 93 1.36 -15.85 20.15
CA TYR A 93 2.09 -14.79 20.87
C TYR A 93 3.60 -14.79 20.57
N ASP A 94 4.24 -15.96 20.62
CA ASP A 94 5.63 -16.15 20.18
C ASP A 94 5.70 -16.28 18.65
N PHE A 95 5.43 -15.16 17.98
CA PHE A 95 5.20 -15.07 16.54
C PHE A 95 6.40 -15.54 15.71
N GLN A 96 7.62 -15.46 16.25
CA GLN A 96 8.85 -15.89 15.58
C GLN A 96 8.91 -17.41 15.38
N LYS A 97 8.12 -18.18 16.14
CA LYS A 97 7.95 -19.64 15.94
C LYS A 97 7.01 -19.99 14.80
N VAL A 98 6.31 -19.02 14.23
CA VAL A 98 5.43 -19.20 13.08
C VAL A 98 6.23 -18.86 11.81
N ALA A 99 6.26 -19.79 10.86
CA ALA A 99 6.90 -19.55 9.58
C ALA A 99 6.15 -18.46 8.78
N LEU A 100 6.85 -17.62 8.01
CA LEU A 100 6.21 -16.63 7.12
C LEU A 100 5.29 -17.29 6.08
N GLY A 101 5.61 -18.52 5.67
CA GLY A 101 4.78 -19.32 4.76
C GLY A 101 3.53 -19.95 5.40
N HIS A 102 3.28 -19.73 6.69
CA HIS A 102 2.18 -20.38 7.40
C HIS A 102 0.83 -19.76 7.02
N PHE A 103 -0.10 -20.59 6.55
CA PHE A 103 -1.46 -20.19 6.28
C PHE A 103 -2.33 -20.33 7.54
N ASP A 104 -3.02 -19.25 7.89
CA ASP A 104 -4.06 -19.22 8.92
C ASP A 104 -5.21 -18.33 8.42
N ALA A 105 -6.41 -18.88 8.34
CA ALA A 105 -7.55 -18.19 7.76
C ALA A 105 -8.04 -17.03 8.62
N VAL A 106 -7.96 -17.16 9.95
CA VAL A 106 -8.43 -16.14 10.89
C VAL A 106 -7.49 -14.94 10.84
N ALA A 107 -6.18 -15.18 10.91
CA ALA A 107 -5.17 -14.14 10.76
C ALA A 107 -5.27 -13.44 9.40
N LEU A 108 -5.48 -14.20 8.32
CA LEU A 108 -5.64 -13.64 6.97
C LEU A 108 -6.80 -12.65 6.90
N VAL A 109 -7.97 -13.03 7.40
CA VAL A 109 -9.17 -12.17 7.38
C VAL A 109 -8.97 -10.95 8.29
N ILE A 110 -8.50 -11.14 9.51
CA ILE A 110 -8.35 -10.04 10.48
C ILE A 110 -7.32 -9.03 9.99
N VAL A 111 -6.11 -9.47 9.65
CA VAL A 111 -5.01 -8.56 9.27
C VAL A 111 -5.35 -7.83 7.96
N SER A 112 -5.93 -8.51 6.97
CA SER A 112 -6.32 -7.86 5.72
C SER A 112 -7.46 -6.86 5.91
N SER A 113 -8.42 -7.16 6.79
CA SER A 113 -9.50 -6.23 7.14
C SER A 113 -8.97 -4.99 7.85
N VAL A 114 -8.10 -5.17 8.85
CA VAL A 114 -7.45 -4.04 9.56
C VAL A 114 -6.63 -3.21 8.59
N PHE A 115 -5.81 -3.84 7.73
CA PHE A 115 -5.05 -3.15 6.71
C PHE A 115 -5.96 -2.31 5.81
N GLY A 116 -7.06 -2.89 5.31
CA GLY A 116 -8.00 -2.17 4.47
C GLY A 116 -8.69 -1.00 5.17
N LEU A 117 -9.13 -1.17 6.41
CA LEU A 117 -9.80 -0.12 7.18
C LEU A 117 -8.89 1.07 7.52
N MET A 118 -7.56 0.88 7.45
CA MET A 118 -6.58 1.96 7.56
C MET A 118 -6.42 2.79 6.27
N HIS A 119 -7.19 2.49 5.22
CA HIS A 119 -7.16 3.20 3.96
C HIS A 119 -8.53 3.81 3.63
N PHE A 120 -8.52 4.98 3.01
CA PHE A 120 -9.76 5.62 2.53
C PHE A 120 -10.49 4.74 1.50
N GLN A 121 -9.74 4.14 0.57
CA GLN A 121 -10.21 3.12 -0.37
C GLN A 121 -10.23 1.73 0.30
N TRP A 122 -11.04 1.59 1.35
CA TRP A 122 -10.98 0.43 2.26
C TRP A 122 -11.05 -0.92 1.55
N LEU A 123 -11.91 -1.07 0.54
CA LEU A 123 -12.09 -2.33 -0.19
C LEU A 123 -10.84 -2.68 -1.01
N ALA A 124 -10.26 -1.70 -1.70
CA ALA A 124 -8.98 -1.88 -2.40
C ALA A 124 -7.85 -2.24 -1.43
N GLY A 125 -7.85 -1.61 -0.25
CA GLY A 125 -6.94 -1.94 0.84
C GLY A 125 -7.10 -3.39 1.33
N ILE A 126 -8.32 -3.90 1.51
CA ILE A 126 -8.54 -5.31 1.89
C ILE A 126 -7.98 -6.25 0.81
N ILE A 127 -8.28 -6.00 -0.47
CA ILE A 127 -7.81 -6.82 -1.59
C ILE A 127 -6.27 -6.82 -1.66
N CYS A 128 -5.67 -5.65 -1.47
CA CYS A 128 -4.22 -5.48 -1.36
C CYS A 128 -3.63 -6.28 -0.19
N GLY A 129 -4.24 -6.17 1.00
CA GLY A 129 -3.89 -6.93 2.19
C GLY A 129 -3.83 -8.44 1.91
N LEU A 130 -4.90 -8.97 1.30
CA LEU A 130 -5.02 -10.37 0.91
C LEU A 130 -3.95 -10.78 -0.12
N ALA A 131 -3.73 -9.98 -1.16
CA ALA A 131 -2.78 -10.31 -2.22
C ALA A 131 -1.33 -10.33 -1.73
N TYR A 132 -0.93 -9.36 -0.90
CA TYR A 132 0.42 -9.33 -0.33
C TYR A 132 0.62 -10.45 0.68
N GLN A 133 -0.37 -10.75 1.53
CA GLN A 133 -0.29 -11.87 2.46
C GLN A 133 -0.22 -13.21 1.71
N TRP A 134 -0.99 -13.38 0.63
CA TRP A 134 -0.88 -14.54 -0.26
C TRP A 134 0.53 -14.69 -0.84
N LEU A 135 1.14 -13.59 -1.27
CA LEU A 135 2.49 -13.61 -1.82
C LEU A 135 3.54 -14.03 -0.77
N VAL A 136 3.41 -13.53 0.47
CA VAL A 136 4.26 -13.95 1.61
C VAL A 136 4.06 -15.44 1.92
N ILE A 137 2.82 -15.92 1.97
CA ILE A 137 2.52 -17.34 2.23
C ILE A 137 3.13 -18.23 1.14
N ARG A 138 2.95 -17.84 -0.13
CA ARG A 138 3.44 -18.60 -1.29
C ARG A 138 4.97 -18.63 -1.40
N LYS A 139 5.65 -17.52 -1.09
CA LYS A 139 7.11 -17.38 -1.27
C LYS A 139 7.89 -17.64 0.01
N GLY A 140 7.25 -17.63 1.18
CA GLY A 140 7.88 -17.81 2.48
C GLY A 140 8.83 -16.67 2.88
N ARG A 141 8.67 -15.47 2.30
CA ARG A 141 9.53 -14.30 2.56
C ARG A 141 8.77 -13.00 2.30
N LEU A 142 9.18 -11.90 2.96
CA LEU A 142 8.56 -10.59 2.81
C LEU A 142 8.96 -9.87 1.51
N GLY A 143 10.15 -10.16 0.98
CA GLY A 143 10.75 -9.39 -0.11
C GLY A 143 9.86 -9.19 -1.33
N ASP A 144 9.14 -10.24 -1.75
CA ASP A 144 8.22 -10.16 -2.89
C ASP A 144 7.00 -9.28 -2.61
N ALA A 145 6.44 -9.34 -1.39
CA ALA A 145 5.35 -8.44 -0.99
C ALA A 145 5.82 -7.00 -0.88
N MET A 146 7.03 -6.76 -0.34
CA MET A 146 7.64 -5.43 -0.32
C MET A 146 7.82 -4.88 -1.73
N THR A 147 8.30 -5.70 -2.68
CA THR A 147 8.44 -5.31 -4.08
C THR A 147 7.10 -5.04 -4.75
N ALA A 148 6.10 -5.91 -4.57
CA ALA A 148 4.76 -5.69 -5.12
C ALA A 148 4.16 -4.37 -4.59
N HIS A 149 4.28 -4.13 -3.29
CA HIS A 149 3.82 -2.91 -2.64
C HIS A 149 4.57 -1.67 -3.15
N ALA A 150 5.90 -1.71 -3.25
CA ALA A 150 6.68 -0.63 -3.84
C ALA A 150 6.23 -0.29 -5.27
N ILE A 151 5.97 -1.30 -6.09
CA ILE A 151 5.48 -1.11 -7.47
C ILE A 151 4.09 -0.45 -7.46
N THR A 152 3.16 -0.93 -6.63
CA THR A 152 1.83 -0.32 -6.49
C THR A 152 1.94 1.16 -6.15
N ASN A 153 2.74 1.49 -5.13
CA ASN A 153 2.87 2.87 -4.64
C ASN A 153 3.56 3.77 -5.65
N PHE A 154 4.59 3.27 -6.33
CA PHE A 154 5.25 4.00 -7.41
C PHE A 154 4.27 4.32 -8.55
N LEU A 155 3.48 3.33 -8.98
CA LEU A 155 2.50 3.50 -10.05
C LEU A 155 1.37 4.45 -9.64
N LEU A 156 0.89 4.39 -8.39
CA LEU A 156 -0.06 5.38 -7.85
C LEU A 156 0.55 6.78 -7.90
N GLY A 157 1.79 6.95 -7.43
CA GLY A 157 2.50 8.22 -7.48
C GLY A 157 2.60 8.80 -8.89
N VAL A 158 3.01 7.98 -9.87
CA VAL A 158 3.07 8.38 -11.28
C VAL A 158 1.68 8.69 -11.83
N TYR A 159 0.68 7.87 -11.52
CA TYR A 159 -0.70 8.06 -11.97
C TYR A 159 -1.27 9.38 -11.49
N VAL A 160 -1.05 9.75 -10.24
CA VAL A 160 -1.53 11.02 -9.70
C VAL A 160 -0.85 12.21 -10.36
N VAL A 161 0.46 12.17 -10.58
CA VAL A 161 1.15 13.27 -11.27
C VAL A 161 0.65 13.41 -12.71
N TRP A 162 0.45 12.29 -13.42
CA TRP A 162 -0.03 12.28 -14.79
C TRP A 162 -1.49 12.74 -14.92
N LYS A 163 -2.39 12.16 -14.11
CA LYS A 163 -3.83 12.44 -14.15
C LYS A 163 -4.16 13.78 -13.48
N GLY A 164 -3.41 14.14 -12.44
CA GLY A 164 -3.63 15.31 -11.58
C GLY A 164 -3.54 16.66 -12.29
N GLY A 165 -2.89 16.73 -13.46
CA GLY A 165 -2.91 17.91 -14.33
C GLY A 165 -4.24 18.08 -15.10
N THR A 166 -5.02 17.01 -15.26
CA THR A 166 -6.32 17.02 -15.96
C THR A 166 -7.52 16.85 -15.03
N ASP A 167 -7.33 16.16 -13.90
CA ASP A 167 -8.35 15.86 -12.91
C ASP A 167 -7.74 15.96 -11.50
N ALA A 168 -8.05 17.05 -10.81
CA ALA A 168 -7.56 17.32 -9.47
C ALA A 168 -8.00 16.26 -8.43
N SER A 169 -9.05 15.48 -8.71
CA SER A 169 -9.49 14.42 -7.80
C SER A 169 -8.51 13.25 -7.73
N ALA A 170 -7.60 13.10 -8.70
CA ALA A 170 -6.56 12.07 -8.68
C ALA A 170 -5.61 12.22 -7.47
N TRP A 171 -5.42 13.43 -6.95
CA TRP A 171 -4.56 13.69 -5.79
C TRP A 171 -5.01 13.01 -4.49
N LYS A 172 -6.21 12.43 -4.46
CA LYS A 172 -6.70 11.62 -3.32
C LYS A 172 -5.99 10.27 -3.14
N PHE A 173 -5.22 9.81 -4.14
CA PHE A 173 -4.44 8.57 -4.05
C PHE A 173 -3.03 8.78 -3.49
N PHE A 174 -2.69 10.01 -3.10
CA PHE A 174 -1.36 10.42 -2.68
C PHE A 174 -1.16 10.42 -1.15
#